data_AF-A0A329XBL1-F1
#
_entry.id   AF-A0A329XBL1-F1
#
_cell.length_a   1.000
_cell.length_b   1.000
_cell.length_c   1.000
_cell.angle_alpha   90.00
_cell.angle_beta   90.00
_cell.angle_gamma   90.00
#
_symmetry.space_group_name_H-M   'P 1'
#
loop_
_entity.id
_entity.type
_entity.pdbx_description
1 polymer ?
#
loop_
_entity_poly.entity_id
_entity_poly.type
_entity_poly.pdbx_seq_one_letter_code
_entity_poly.pdbx_strand_id
1 'polypeptide(L)'
;MIGHLCHKFTDGGEGVTGLFLLSESHLSFHTYPETNYISIDVYTCGKQDTCIHNDIEKFFKDSKRFTVRGLQRGSSLDTYPLTTG
;
A
#
# COMPACT_ATOMS: atom_id res chain seq x y z
N MET A 1 -2.79 -15.41 -0.24
CA MET A 1 -3.97 -14.53 -0.33
C MET A 1 -5.17 -15.31 0.17
N ILE A 2 -5.94 -14.74 1.11
CA ILE A 2 -7.13 -15.35 1.71
C ILE A 2 -8.39 -14.98 0.91
N GLY A 3 -8.50 -13.73 0.45
CA GLY A 3 -9.67 -13.27 -0.29
C GLY A 3 -9.48 -11.86 -0.82
N HIS A 4 -10.46 -11.37 -1.58
CA HIS A 4 -10.46 -9.99 -2.08
C HIS A 4 -11.89 -9.43 -2.22
N LEU A 5 -11.99 -8.11 -2.16
CA LEU A 5 -13.20 -7.34 -2.45
C LEU A 5 -12.81 -6.14 -3.31
N CYS A 6 -13.55 -5.93 -4.40
CA CYS A 6 -13.39 -4.76 -5.26
C CYS A 6 -14.74 -4.07 -5.43
N HIS A 7 -14.74 -2.75 -5.36
CA HIS A 7 -15.90 -1.92 -5.60
C HIS A 7 -15.56 -0.83 -6.61
N LYS A 8 -16.34 -0.78 -7.70
CA LYS A 8 -16.29 0.28 -8.70
C LYS A 8 -17.37 1.29 -8.35
N PHE A 9 -16.97 2.54 -8.14
CA PHE A 9 -17.89 3.65 -7.99
C PHE A 9 -18.34 4.10 -9.38
N THR A 10 -19.64 4.28 -9.55
CA THR A 10 -20.27 4.74 -10.80
C THR A 10 -21.03 6.05 -10.62
N ASP A 11 -21.38 6.40 -9.38
CA ASP A 11 -22.08 7.64 -9.06
C ASP A 11 -21.05 8.69 -8.58
N GLY A 12 -20.93 9.78 -9.33
CA GLY A 12 -20.02 10.88 -8.98
C GLY A 12 -18.55 10.64 -9.30
N GLY A 13 -18.20 9.55 -10.01
CA GLY A 13 -16.85 9.28 -10.48
C GLY A 13 -16.67 7.87 -11.04
N GLU A 14 -15.45 7.58 -11.49
CA GLU A 14 -15.06 6.31 -12.10
C GLU A 14 -13.99 5.57 -11.26
N GLY A 15 -13.90 5.90 -9.97
CA GLY A 15 -12.92 5.33 -9.06
C GLY A 15 -13.17 3.84 -8.74
N VAL A 16 -12.12 3.15 -8.32
CA VAL A 16 -12.15 1.77 -7.86
C VAL A 16 -11.45 1.70 -6.51
N THR A 17 -12.05 0.99 -5.56
CA THR A 17 -11.40 0.55 -4.33
C THR A 17 -11.23 -0.97 -4.36
N GLY A 18 -10.03 -1.44 -4.09
CA GLY A 18 -9.72 -2.86 -3.94
C GLY A 18 -9.09 -3.16 -2.60
N LEU A 19 -9.44 -4.31 -2.02
CA LEU A 19 -8.85 -4.85 -0.79
C LEU A 19 -8.55 -6.33 -0.99
N PHE A 20 -7.30 -6.72 -0.77
CA PHE A 20 -6.83 -8.10 -0.80
C PHE A 20 -6.40 -8.49 0.61
N LEU A 21 -7.11 -9.46 1.18
CA LEU A 21 -6.76 -10.01 2.47
C LEU A 21 -5.64 -11.04 2.30
N LEU A 22 -4.52 -10.82 2.99
CA LEU A 22 -3.39 -11.75 3.05
C LEU A 22 -3.45 -12.52 4.37
N SER A 23 -2.43 -13.34 4.67
CA SER A 23 -2.46 -14.24 5.85
C SER A 23 -2.66 -13.47 7.16
N GLU A 24 -1.85 -12.43 7.37
CA GLU A 24 -1.84 -11.61 8.60
C GLU A 24 -1.71 -10.12 8.26
N SER A 25 -2.03 -9.75 7.03
CA SER A 25 -1.75 -8.44 6.47
C SER A 25 -2.72 -8.14 5.32
N HIS A 26 -2.51 -7.05 4.57
CA HIS A 26 -3.39 -6.69 3.46
C HIS A 26 -2.70 -5.88 2.37
N LEU A 27 -3.29 -5.88 1.20
CA LEU A 27 -3.01 -4.89 0.16
C LEU A 27 -4.31 -4.17 -0.16
N SER A 28 -4.29 -2.85 -0.20
CA SER A 28 -5.43 -2.05 -0.65
C SER A 28 -5.02 -1.02 -1.68
N PHE A 29 -5.98 -0.60 -2.50
CA PHE A 29 -5.76 0.52 -3.41
C PHE A 29 -7.04 1.33 -3.61
N HIS A 30 -6.86 2.59 -3.97
CA HIS A 30 -7.93 3.51 -4.33
C HIS A 30 -7.51 4.34 -5.55
N THR A 31 -8.34 4.33 -6.60
CA THR A 31 -8.10 5.13 -7.80
C THR A 31 -8.99 6.37 -7.83
N TYR A 32 -8.41 7.48 -8.30
CA TYR A 32 -9.06 8.76 -8.51
C TYR A 32 -8.80 9.22 -9.96
N PRO A 33 -9.56 8.68 -10.94
CA PRO A 33 -9.32 8.97 -12.36
C PRO A 33 -9.38 10.45 -12.71
N GLU A 34 -10.24 11.21 -12.04
CA GLU A 34 -10.42 12.65 -12.23
C GLU A 34 -9.15 13.48 -11.95
N THR A 35 -8.22 12.94 -11.14
CA THR A 35 -6.91 13.55 -10.88
C THR A 35 -5.74 12.72 -11.42
N ASN A 36 -6.01 11.64 -12.16
CA ASN A 36 -5.01 10.66 -12.60
C ASN A 36 -4.13 10.15 -11.44
N TYR A 37 -4.75 9.85 -10.30
CA TYR A 37 -4.07 9.44 -9.07
C TYR A 37 -4.50 8.04 -8.62
N ILE A 38 -3.57 7.32 -8.00
CA ILE A 38 -3.83 6.08 -7.29
C ILE A 38 -3.05 6.08 -5.97
N SER A 39 -3.72 5.67 -4.89
CA SER A 39 -3.06 5.32 -3.63
C SER A 39 -3.05 3.81 -3.48
N ILE A 40 -1.95 3.26 -2.97
CA ILE A 40 -1.77 1.83 -2.73
C ILE A 40 -1.15 1.68 -1.35
N ASP A 41 -1.76 0.85 -0.51
CA ASP A 41 -1.21 0.40 0.77
C ASP A 41 -0.78 -1.07 0.63
N VAL A 42 0.47 -1.35 0.98
CA VAL A 42 1.02 -2.70 0.98
C VAL A 42 1.50 -3.00 2.37
N TYR A 43 0.68 -3.75 3.10
CA TYR A 43 1.06 -4.32 4.37
C TYR A 43 1.36 -5.80 4.16
N THR A 44 2.63 -6.17 4.32
CA THR A 44 3.10 -7.56 4.30
C THR A 44 3.76 -7.93 5.62
N CYS A 45 3.82 -9.23 5.89
CA CYS A 45 4.53 -9.80 7.04
C CYS A 45 5.57 -10.80 6.51
N GLY A 46 6.78 -10.79 7.07
CA GLY A 46 7.84 -11.75 6.76
C GLY A 46 8.96 -11.19 5.86
N LYS A 47 9.94 -12.02 5.50
CA LYS A 47 11.18 -11.57 4.80
C LYS A 47 11.00 -11.19 3.32
N GLN A 48 9.76 -11.10 2.82
CA GLN A 48 9.46 -10.87 1.40
C GLN A 48 9.00 -9.43 1.09
N ASP A 49 9.05 -8.50 2.04
CA ASP A 49 8.55 -7.13 1.87
C ASP A 49 9.15 -6.39 0.66
N THR A 50 10.42 -6.66 0.32
CA THR A 50 11.13 -5.89 -0.72
C THR A 50 10.69 -6.18 -2.15
N CYS A 51 10.12 -7.35 -2.46
CA CYS A 51 9.83 -7.69 -3.86
C CYS A 51 8.62 -6.93 -4.41
N ILE A 52 7.54 -6.81 -3.63
CA ILE A 52 6.30 -6.17 -4.08
C ILE A 52 6.44 -4.66 -4.26
N HIS A 53 7.20 -3.99 -3.39
CA HIS A 53 7.49 -2.57 -3.54
C HIS A 53 8.22 -2.27 -4.85
N ASN A 54 9.23 -3.07 -5.18
CA ASN A 54 10.01 -2.91 -6.40
C ASN A 54 9.16 -3.15 -7.66
N ASP A 55 8.23 -4.09 -7.63
CA ASP A 55 7.37 -4.38 -8.76
C ASP A 55 6.33 -3.28 -8.99
N ILE A 56 5.76 -2.72 -7.92
CA ILE A 56 4.88 -1.54 -8.00
C ILE A 56 5.65 -0.33 -8.54
N GLU A 57 6.86 -0.08 -8.04
CA GLU A 57 7.71 1.01 -8.52
C GLU A 57 8.05 0.87 -10.00
N LYS A 58 8.42 -0.33 -10.46
CA LYS A 58 8.68 -0.61 -11.88
C LYS A 58 7.44 -0.41 -12.73
N PHE A 59 6.28 -0.85 -12.25
CA PHE A 59 5.01 -0.69 -12.97
C PHE A 59 4.65 0.79 -13.15
N PHE A 60 4.85 1.60 -12.11
CA PHE A 60 4.56 3.03 -12.11
C PHE A 60 5.75 3.94 -12.47
N LYS A 61 6.85 3.38 -13.01
CA LYS A 61 8.10 4.11 -13.30
C LYS A 61 7.92 5.36 -14.16
N ASP A 62 6.94 5.35 -15.07
CA ASP A 62 6.69 6.45 -16.01
C ASP A 62 5.67 7.46 -15.46
N SER A 63 5.25 7.31 -14.20
CA SER A 63 4.34 8.23 -13.53
C SER A 63 5.01 9.57 -13.31
N LYS A 64 4.26 10.67 -13.55
CA LYS A 64 4.74 12.03 -13.32
C LYS A 64 5.25 12.27 -11.90
N ARG A 65 4.69 11.54 -10.93
CA ARG A 65 5.10 11.57 -9.53
C ARG A 65 4.83 10.21 -8.90
N PHE A 66 5.85 9.66 -8.24
CA PHE A 66 5.77 8.44 -7.45
C PHE A 66 6.29 8.74 -6.03
N THR A 67 5.58 8.30 -5.00
CA THR A 67 5.97 8.56 -3.61
C THR A 67 5.69 7.32 -2.80
N VAL A 68 6.75 6.78 -2.19
CA VAL A 68 6.69 5.60 -1.32
C VAL A 68 7.05 6.02 0.09
N ARG A 69 6.30 5.53 1.08
CA ARG A 69 6.62 5.68 2.50
C ARG A 69 6.54 4.30 3.14
N GLY A 70 7.61 3.90 3.82
CA GLY A 70 7.67 2.65 4.56
C GLY A 70 7.46 2.89 6.05
N LEU A 71 6.76 1.97 6.72
CA LEU A 71 6.63 1.94 8.17
C LEU A 71 6.83 0.49 8.64
N GLN A 72 7.86 0.26 9.45
CA GLN A 72 8.03 -1.04 10.10
C GLN A 72 6.94 -1.24 11.15
N ARG A 73 6.30 -2.41 11.16
CA ARG A 73 5.23 -2.78 12.09
C ARG A 73 5.69 -3.95 12.96
N GLY A 74 5.25 -3.98 14.22
CA GLY A 74 5.47 -5.13 15.10
C GLY A 74 6.92 -5.30 15.60
N SER A 75 7.80 -4.31 15.44
CA SER A 75 9.04 -4.27 16.22
C SER A 75 8.66 -4.23 17.71
N SER A 76 9.23 -5.12 18.52
CA SER A 76 9.20 -4.97 19.97
C SER A 76 9.64 -3.54 20.33
N LEU A 77 9.03 -2.93 21.34
CA LEU A 77 9.41 -1.62 21.89
C LEU A 77 10.80 -1.66 22.58
N ASP A 78 11.78 -2.33 21.99
CA ASP A 78 13.13 -2.51 22.51
C ASP A 78 14.17 -1.89 21.58
N THR A 79 13.92 -0.71 21.01
CA THR A 79 14.98 0.22 20.55
C THR A 79 14.42 1.57 20.11
N TYR A 80 13.77 2.29 21.01
CA TYR A 80 13.92 3.74 21.00
C TYR A 80 14.79 4.09 22.21
N PRO A 81 16.06 4.51 22.04
CA PRO A 81 16.72 5.19 23.14
C PRO A 81 15.88 6.42 23.44
N LEU A 82 15.32 6.48 24.65
CA LEU A 82 14.82 7.71 25.22
C LEU A 82 16.01 8.68 25.25
N THR A 83 16.15 9.53 24.23
CA THR A 83 17.02 10.69 24.31
C THR A 83 16.40 11.63 25.33
N THR A 84 16.95 11.59 26.53
CA THR A 84 16.85 12.69 27.50
C THR A 84 17.34 13.96 26.82
N GLY A 85 16.46 14.97 26.77
CA GLY A 85 16.74 16.35 26.39
C GLY A 85 15.64 17.23 26.94
#